data_AF-A0A0D0SCG7-F1
#
_entry.id   AF-A0A0D0SCG7-F1
#
_cell.length_a   1.000
_cell.length_b   1.000
_cell.length_c   1.000
_cell.angle_alpha   90.00
_cell.angle_beta   90.00
_cell.angle_gamma   90.00
#
_symmetry.space_group_name_H-M   'P 1'
#
loop_
_entity.id
_entity.type
_entity.pdbx_description
1 polymer ?
#
loop_
_entity_poly.entity_id
_entity_poly.type
_entity_poly.pdbx_seq_one_letter_code
_entity_poly.pdbx_strand_id
1 'polypeptide(L)'
;MRYYVTADIHGFYDEFLMALTHAGFFDDSTPHQLIICGDLFDRGSQAIELQNFILDLMSREEVILIQGNHEDLMLQLLNHWHTSFGHANYEGNGGEFDHNPDFSPYIAKGIIALDACTVRSKTVNCIVIDDELV
;
A
#
# COMPACT_ATOMS: atom_id res chain seq x y z
N MET A 1 26.07 -2.91 -18.56
CA MET A 1 24.87 -2.76 -17.73
C MET A 1 24.74 -1.30 -17.37
N ARG A 2 23.65 -0.66 -17.78
CA ARG A 2 23.32 0.75 -17.46
C ARG A 2 22.14 0.80 -16.50
N TYR A 3 22.10 1.83 -15.66
CA TYR A 3 20.96 2.08 -14.78
C TYR A 3 20.32 3.41 -15.12
N TYR A 4 19.01 3.39 -15.24
CA TYR A 4 18.16 4.57 -15.27
C TYR A 4 17.58 4.72 -13.87
N VAL A 5 17.66 5.91 -13.29
CA VAL A 5 17.25 6.13 -11.90
C VAL A 5 16.23 7.26 -11.88
N THR A 6 15.07 7.01 -11.27
CA THR A 6 14.01 8.00 -11.12
C THR A 6 13.73 8.30 -9.66
N ALA A 7 13.27 9.52 -9.40
CA ALA A 7 12.70 9.92 -8.12
C ALA A 7 11.29 9.32 -7.94
N ASP A 8 10.55 9.87 -6.98
CA ASP A 8 9.15 9.61 -6.73
C ASP A 8 8.26 9.85 -7.96
N ILE A 9 7.18 9.08 -8.08
CA ILE A 9 6.29 9.11 -9.26
C ILE A 9 4.86 9.49 -8.85
N HIS A 10 4.37 9.02 -7.71
CA HIS A 10 3.06 9.36 -7.17
C HIS A 10 1.93 9.26 -8.21
N GLY A 11 1.85 8.15 -8.95
CA GLY A 11 0.79 7.88 -9.90
C GLY A 11 0.72 8.82 -11.11
N PHE A 12 1.75 9.64 -11.38
CA PHE A 12 1.89 10.50 -12.55
C PHE A 12 2.60 9.75 -13.69
N TYR A 13 1.86 8.87 -14.36
CA TYR A 13 2.41 7.94 -15.33
C TYR A 13 2.93 8.63 -16.60
N ASP A 14 2.24 9.65 -17.11
CA ASP A 14 2.63 10.35 -18.33
C ASP A 14 3.96 11.10 -18.14
N GLU A 15 4.13 11.80 -17.01
CA GLU A 15 5.37 12.49 -16.64
C GLU A 15 6.53 11.51 -16.49
N PHE A 16 6.28 10.35 -15.91
CA PHE A 16 7.26 9.28 -15.79
C PHE A 16 7.69 8.73 -17.16
N LEU A 17 6.75 8.44 -18.06
CA LEU A 17 7.07 8.01 -19.42
C LEU A 17 7.85 9.08 -20.19
N MET A 18 7.49 10.35 -20.04
CA MET A 18 8.23 11.46 -20.64
C MET A 18 9.66 11.52 -20.12
N ALA A 19 9.88 11.35 -18.81
CA ALA A 19 11.20 11.32 -18.21
C ALA A 19 12.05 10.16 -18.76
N LEU A 20 11.49 8.96 -18.83
CA LEU A 20 12.16 7.79 -19.41
C LEU A 20 12.51 7.98 -20.89
N THR A 21 11.58 8.56 -21.66
CA THR A 21 11.78 8.86 -23.09
C THR A 21 12.91 9.86 -23.27
N HIS A 22 12.92 10.96 -22.51
CA HIS A 22 13.99 11.96 -22.58
C HIS A 22 15.35 11.41 -22.15
N ALA A 23 15.38 10.47 -21.21
CA ALA A 23 16.61 9.77 -20.83
C ALA A 23 17.08 8.78 -21.90
N GLY A 24 16.23 8.44 -22.88
CA GLY A 24 16.51 7.44 -23.91
C GLY A 24 16.40 6.00 -23.40
N PHE A 25 15.54 5.74 -22.41
CA PHE A 25 15.32 4.40 -21.86
C PHE A 25 14.81 3.42 -22.93
N PHE A 26 13.80 3.83 -23.70
CA PHE A 26 13.15 2.95 -24.68
C PHE A 26 13.98 2.66 -25.94
N ASP A 27 14.93 3.54 -26.27
CA ASP A 27 15.79 3.41 -27.44
C ASP A 27 17.14 2.73 -27.11
N ASP A 28 17.40 2.41 -25.84
CA ASP A 28 18.67 1.81 -25.40
C ASP A 28 18.70 0.31 -25.70
N SER A 29 19.44 -0.08 -26.74
CA SER A 29 19.66 -1.49 -27.09
C SER A 29 20.71 -2.19 -26.21
N THR A 30 21.38 -1.47 -25.32
CA THR A 30 22.34 -2.07 -24.39
C THR A 30 21.63 -2.63 -23.16
N PRO A 31 22.14 -3.69 -22.52
CA PRO A 31 21.53 -4.20 -21.28
C PRO A 31 21.45 -3.10 -20.21
N HIS A 32 20.22 -2.84 -19.75
CA HIS A 32 19.92 -1.79 -18.78
C HIS A 32 18.79 -2.21 -17.82
N GLN A 33 18.72 -1.52 -16.67
CA GLN A 33 17.65 -1.68 -15.68
C GLN A 33 17.18 -0.31 -15.19
N LEU A 34 15.93 -0.26 -14.74
CA LEU A 34 15.33 0.89 -14.07
C LEU A 34 15.44 0.76 -12.55
N ILE A 35 15.77 1.85 -11.86
CA ILE A 35 15.74 1.97 -10.39
C ILE A 35 14.75 3.08 -10.05
N ILE A 36 13.75 2.78 -9.23
CA ILE A 36 12.76 3.77 -8.77
C ILE A 36 12.97 3.99 -7.27
N CYS A 37 13.17 5.24 -6.88
CA CYS A 37 13.46 5.63 -5.50
C CYS A 37 12.22 5.75 -4.59
N GLY A 38 11.26 4.83 -4.75
CA GLY A 38 10.04 4.75 -3.97
C GLY A 38 8.92 5.66 -4.42
N ASP A 39 7.86 5.69 -3.61
CA ASP A 39 6.74 6.62 -3.74
C ASP A 39 6.08 6.50 -5.13
N LEU A 40 5.71 5.26 -5.47
CA LEU A 40 5.09 4.91 -6.75
C LEU A 40 3.65 5.41 -6.81
N PHE A 41 2.91 5.25 -5.72
CA PHE A 41 1.46 5.45 -5.69
C PHE A 41 1.05 6.62 -4.82
N ASP A 42 -0.25 6.91 -4.86
CA ASP A 42 -0.95 8.07 -4.31
C ASP A 42 -0.91 9.33 -5.21
N ARG A 43 -1.68 10.37 -4.86
CA ARG A 43 -1.80 11.70 -5.52
C ARG A 43 -2.23 11.72 -7.00
N GLY A 44 -1.50 11.07 -7.90
CA GLY A 44 -1.78 11.01 -9.33
C GLY A 44 -2.94 10.08 -9.68
N SER A 45 -3.55 10.34 -10.84
CA SER A 45 -4.74 9.61 -11.29
C SER A 45 -4.45 8.37 -12.14
N GLN A 46 -3.17 8.09 -12.46
CA GLN A 46 -2.76 7.03 -13.40
C GLN A 46 -2.06 5.86 -12.69
N ALA A 47 -2.48 5.57 -11.45
CA ALA A 47 -1.87 4.52 -10.63
C ALA A 47 -1.98 3.12 -11.27
N ILE A 48 -3.07 2.85 -12.01
CA ILE A 48 -3.30 1.55 -12.65
C ILE A 48 -2.33 1.37 -13.83
N GLU A 49 -2.17 2.40 -14.65
CA GLU A 49 -1.24 2.42 -15.78
C GLU A 49 0.20 2.25 -15.31
N LEU A 50 0.58 3.00 -14.27
CA LEU A 50 1.89 2.86 -13.64
C LEU A 50 2.09 1.44 -13.08
N GLN A 51 1.13 0.90 -12.34
CA GLN A 51 1.21 -0.46 -11.80
C GLN A 51 1.42 -1.49 -12.90
N ASN A 52 0.66 -1.42 -14.00
CA ASN A 52 0.78 -2.36 -15.12
C ASN A 52 2.18 -2.28 -15.76
N PHE A 53 2.73 -1.07 -15.92
CA PHE A 53 4.07 -0.88 -16.46
C PHE A 53 5.15 -1.44 -15.52
N ILE A 54 5.04 -1.18 -14.20
CA ILE A 54 5.98 -1.73 -13.22
C ILE A 54 5.92 -3.26 -13.17
N LEU A 55 4.71 -3.85 -13.20
CA LEU A 55 4.54 -5.30 -13.21
C LEU A 55 5.16 -5.96 -14.45
N ASP A 56 5.03 -5.33 -15.62
CA ASP A 56 5.67 -5.80 -16.84
C ASP A 56 7.21 -5.77 -16.72
N LEU A 57 7.79 -4.67 -16.23
CA LEU A 57 9.24 -4.60 -15.96
C LEU A 57 9.71 -5.63 -14.93
N MET A 58 8.93 -5.86 -13.88
CA MET A 58 9.23 -6.89 -12.87
C MET A 58 9.25 -8.29 -13.48
N SER A 59 8.30 -8.61 -14.37
CA SER A 59 8.24 -9.89 -15.06
C SER A 59 9.46 -10.16 -15.96
N ARG A 60 10.13 -9.09 -16.39
CA ARG A 60 11.33 -9.11 -17.22
C ARG A 60 12.63 -8.94 -16.41
N GLU A 61 12.53 -8.83 -15.08
CA GLU A 61 13.66 -8.53 -14.18
C GLU A 61 14.40 -7.23 -14.55
N GLU A 62 13.69 -6.26 -15.14
CA GLU A 62 14.25 -5.00 -15.67
C GLU A 62 14.10 -3.82 -14.69
N VAL A 63 13.59 -4.04 -13.48
CA VAL A 63 13.37 -2.98 -12.48
C VAL A 63 13.81 -3.38 -11.08
N ILE A 64 14.37 -2.40 -10.36
CA ILE A 64 14.67 -2.42 -8.93
C ILE A 64 13.80 -1.36 -8.27
N LEU A 65 13.00 -1.77 -7.29
CA LEU A 65 12.13 -0.88 -6.53
C LEU A 65 12.74 -0.64 -5.15
N ILE A 66 13.01 0.62 -4.82
CA ILE A 66 13.33 1.04 -3.46
C ILE A 66 12.01 1.42 -2.80
N GLN A 67 11.82 1.01 -1.54
CA GLN A 67 10.60 1.28 -0.79
C GLN A 67 10.57 2.73 -0.31
N GLY A 68 9.51 3.48 -0.65
CA GLY A 68 9.24 4.81 -0.15
C GLY A 68 8.34 4.80 1.09
N ASN A 69 8.18 5.96 1.74
CA ASN A 69 7.34 6.07 2.93
C ASN A 69 5.84 5.95 2.60
N HIS A 70 5.44 6.20 1.34
CA HIS A 70 4.07 5.97 0.91
C HIS A 70 3.77 4.47 0.74
N GLU A 71 4.73 3.66 0.29
CA GLU A 71 4.61 2.20 0.32
C GLU A 71 4.53 1.67 1.76
N ASP A 72 5.31 2.24 2.70
CA ASP A 72 5.20 1.90 4.13
C ASP A 72 3.79 2.17 4.66
N LEU A 73 3.21 3.33 4.33
CA LEU A 73 1.87 3.68 4.75
C LEU A 73 0.81 2.76 4.11
N MET A 74 0.97 2.44 2.83
CA MET A 74 0.10 1.48 2.14
C MET A 74 0.18 0.10 2.79
N LEU A 75 1.38 -0.38 3.14
CA LEU A 75 1.55 -1.66 3.85
C LEU A 75 0.92 -1.61 5.24
N GLN A 76 1.04 -0.50 5.97
CA GLN A 76 0.37 -0.34 7.27
C GLN A 76 -1.16 -0.40 7.12
N LEU A 77 -1.72 0.21 6.07
CA LEU A 77 -3.15 0.14 5.77
C LEU A 77 -3.58 -1.28 5.37
N LEU A 78 -2.81 -1.94 4.49
CA LEU A 78 -3.11 -3.28 3.98
C LEU A 78 -2.91 -4.38 5.01
N ASN A 79 -1.99 -4.19 5.96
CA ASN A 79 -1.80 -5.08 7.11
C ASN A 79 -2.90 -4.90 8.18
N HIS A 80 -4.05 -4.35 7.78
CA HIS A 80 -5.35 -4.32 8.44
C HIS A 80 -5.32 -4.21 9.97
N TRP A 81 -5.71 -3.04 10.48
CA TRP A 81 -6.17 -2.93 11.86
C TRP A 81 -7.62 -3.40 11.94
N HIS A 82 -7.87 -4.66 11.61
CA HIS A 82 -9.16 -5.29 11.87
C HIS A 82 -9.31 -5.55 13.37
N THR A 83 -10.53 -5.71 13.82
CA THR A 83 -10.87 -5.68 15.25
C THR A 83 -10.06 -6.64 16.12
N SER A 84 -9.91 -7.89 15.66
CA SER A 84 -9.13 -8.91 16.36
C SER A 84 -7.63 -8.65 16.40
N PHE A 85 -7.07 -7.90 15.44
CA PHE A 85 -5.68 -7.44 15.54
C PHE A 85 -5.53 -6.49 16.74
N GLY A 86 -6.49 -5.58 16.90
CA GLY A 86 -6.53 -4.63 18.01
C GLY A 86 -6.57 -5.32 19.37
N HIS A 87 -7.54 -6.21 19.54
CA HIS A 87 -7.71 -7.00 20.77
C HIS A 87 -6.50 -7.91 21.06
N ALA A 88 -5.96 -8.61 20.06
CA ALA A 88 -4.85 -9.51 20.27
C ALA A 88 -3.54 -8.77 20.62
N ASN A 89 -3.19 -7.73 19.87
CA ASN A 89 -1.87 -7.09 19.98
C ASN A 89 -1.79 -6.00 21.05
N TYR A 90 -2.89 -5.31 21.34
CA TYR A 90 -2.90 -4.20 22.32
C TYR A 90 -3.52 -4.58 23.67
N GLU A 91 -4.39 -5.59 23.72
CA GLU A 91 -5.05 -6.02 24.97
C GLU A 91 -4.63 -7.44 25.40
N GLY A 92 -3.99 -8.21 24.52
CA GLY A 92 -3.69 -9.63 24.78
C GLY A 92 -4.93 -10.51 24.83
N ASN A 93 -6.01 -10.10 24.15
CA ASN A 93 -7.29 -10.81 24.12
C ASN A 93 -7.43 -11.65 22.85
N GLY A 94 -7.35 -12.98 23.02
CA GLY A 94 -7.43 -13.94 21.92
C GLY A 94 -6.23 -13.88 20.98
N GLY A 95 -6.38 -14.47 19.80
CA GLY A 95 -5.46 -14.31 18.68
C GLY A 95 -6.05 -13.44 17.57
N GLU A 96 -5.25 -13.07 16.59
CA GLU A 96 -5.70 -12.25 15.46
C GLU A 96 -6.72 -13.02 14.59
N PHE A 97 -6.47 -14.31 14.38
CA PHE A 97 -7.33 -15.19 13.56
C PHE A 97 -7.51 -16.58 14.16
N ASP A 98 -6.85 -16.85 15.29
CA ASP A 98 -6.80 -18.11 16.02
C ASP A 98 -6.98 -17.83 17.52
N HIS A 99 -6.87 -18.87 18.35
CA HIS A 99 -6.94 -18.74 19.81
C HIS A 99 -8.15 -17.92 20.33
N ASN A 100 -9.32 -18.14 19.74
CA ASN A 100 -10.57 -17.43 20.03
C ASN A 100 -10.47 -15.91 19.72
N PRO A 101 -10.43 -15.53 18.43
CA PRO A 101 -10.28 -14.12 18.02
C PRO A 101 -11.51 -13.29 18.39
N ASP A 102 -11.27 -12.09 18.92
CA ASP A 102 -12.33 -11.12 19.23
C ASP A 102 -12.57 -10.18 18.04
N PHE A 103 -13.71 -10.33 17.38
CA PHE A 103 -14.05 -9.50 16.22
C PHE A 103 -14.93 -8.29 16.56
N SER A 104 -15.21 -8.01 17.84
CA SER A 104 -16.02 -6.87 18.26
C SER A 104 -15.32 -5.53 18.03
N PRO A 105 -16.02 -4.37 17.92
CA PRO A 105 -15.38 -3.09 17.66
C PRO A 105 -14.23 -2.81 18.64
N TYR A 106 -13.04 -2.52 18.11
CA TYR A 106 -11.90 -2.14 18.92
C TYR A 106 -11.77 -0.61 18.97
N ILE A 107 -11.83 -0.04 20.17
CA ILE A 107 -11.80 1.41 20.40
C ILE A 107 -10.70 1.72 21.40
N ALA A 108 -9.70 2.50 20.98
CA ALA A 108 -8.61 2.97 21.81
C ALA A 108 -8.29 4.44 21.52
N LYS A 109 -7.34 5.02 22.26
CA LYS A 109 -6.96 6.43 22.10
C LYS A 109 -6.46 6.68 20.67
N GLY A 110 -7.29 7.38 19.88
CA GLY A 110 -6.99 7.70 18.48
C GLY A 110 -7.19 6.55 17.50
N ILE A 111 -7.85 5.45 17.91
CA ILE A 111 -8.05 4.26 17.09
C ILE A 111 -9.50 3.80 17.20
N ILE A 112 -10.17 3.64 16.05
CA ILE A 112 -11.44 2.92 15.94
C ILE A 112 -11.26 1.91 14.81
N ALA A 113 -11.33 0.62 15.15
CA ALA A 113 -11.33 -0.48 14.20
C ALA A 113 -12.71 -1.14 14.16
N LEU A 114 -13.27 -1.25 12.97
CA LEU A 114 -14.60 -1.85 12.73
C LEU A 114 -14.55 -3.06 11.82
N ASP A 115 -13.47 -3.26 11.06
CA ASP A 115 -13.38 -4.42 10.17
C ASP A 115 -13.34 -5.72 10.99
N ALA A 116 -14.44 -6.47 10.96
CA ALA A 116 -14.57 -7.76 11.64
C ALA A 116 -14.12 -8.94 10.77
N CYS A 117 -13.58 -8.70 9.56
CA CYS A 117 -13.38 -9.72 8.54
C CYS A 117 -14.66 -10.55 8.32
N THR A 118 -15.70 -9.96 7.72
CA THR A 118 -17.05 -10.56 7.58
C THR A 118 -17.04 -11.97 6.99
N VAL A 119 -16.07 -12.29 6.11
CA VAL A 119 -15.89 -13.63 5.54
C VAL A 119 -15.65 -14.68 6.64
N ARG A 120 -14.91 -14.33 7.70
CA ARG A 120 -14.54 -15.19 8.84
C ARG A 120 -15.53 -15.07 9.99
N SER A 121 -15.79 -13.84 10.47
CA SER A 121 -16.61 -13.60 11.67
C SER A 121 -18.11 -13.74 11.43
N LYS A 122 -18.54 -13.69 10.16
CA LYS A 122 -19.96 -13.59 9.76
C LYS A 122 -20.69 -12.40 10.41
N THR A 123 -19.94 -11.39 10.85
CA THR A 123 -20.44 -10.23 11.57
C THR A 123 -20.01 -8.96 10.85
N VAL A 124 -20.87 -7.92 10.88
CA VAL A 124 -20.55 -6.57 10.44
C VAL A 124 -20.68 -5.65 11.66
N ASN A 125 -19.59 -4.99 12.03
CA ASN A 125 -19.62 -4.04 13.14
C ASN A 125 -20.24 -2.72 12.71
N CYS A 126 -21.00 -2.12 13.62
CA CYS A 126 -21.57 -0.79 13.48
C CYS A 126 -21.52 -0.14 14.86
N ILE A 127 -21.05 1.11 14.92
CA ILE A 127 -21.02 1.90 16.16
C ILE A 127 -21.80 3.19 15.93
N VAL A 128 -22.36 3.73 17.00
CA VAL A 128 -22.98 5.07 17.01
C VAL A 128 -21.94 6.04 17.57
N ILE A 129 -21.71 7.14 16.86
CA ILE A 129 -20.89 8.25 17.34
C ILE A 129 -21.82 9.46 17.45
N ASP A 130 -22.06 9.91 18.67
CA ASP A 130 -22.76 11.16 18.94
C ASP A 130 -21.71 12.27 19.06
N ASP A 131 -21.89 13.35 18.29
CA ASP A 131 -21.06 14.54 18.38
C ASP A 131 -21.67 15.46 19.45
N GLU A 132 -21.08 15.50 20.64
CA GLU A 132 -21.36 16.58 21.60
C GLU A 132 -20.62 17.84 21.14
N LEU A 133 -21.17 18.51 20.11
CA LEU A 133 -20.77 19.86 19.71
C LEU A 133 -20.93 20.79 20.92
N VAL A 134 -19.82 21.20 21.51
CA VAL A 134 -19.76 22.34 22.44
C VAL A 134 -19.80 23.64 21.64
#